data_AF-A0A816HVL7-F1
#
_entry.id   AF-A0A816HVL7-F1
#
_cell.length_a   1.000
_cell.length_b   1.000
_cell.length_c   1.000
_cell.angle_alpha   90.00
_cell.angle_beta   90.00
_cell.angle_gamma   90.00
#
_symmetry.space_group_name_H-M   'P 1'
#
loop_
_entity.id
_entity.type
_entity.pdbx_description
1 polymer ?
#
loop_
_entity_poly.entity_id
_entity_poly.type
_entity_poly.pdbx_seq_one_letter_code
_entity_poly.pdbx_strand_id
1 'polypeptide(L)'
;RTSLASPKQLFRSANMAQRWQRREISNFEYLMYLIIRLQEPFTTFYLSLQEGKFVHASRLFHSIPLSWQNCQRDSSDVLESELVSCHLHYWIDLIFGSEAVRAVNLDSITNPIDRAAIETRIRNFDQAPAQLLTEPHPPRNSAMNLTPMMYNVTPEDVSMIMKFSSNASIKHVSANTNPTLSIQAIITISNKHDFSINKYHPNASTPTQTYSESSQTSIHQQTQLPLSMDSILVSNINLNRRHLDDNFDERIQQRHQSFVVTADNRYIISTGYWDKIFRVQNTDIAKITQVLYGHFDIVTCVCRSEVTIAGNCFLATGSRDCTVCIWIWNDTKGAIVDREYPNQGYN
;
A
#
# COMPACT_ATOMS: atom_id res chain seq x y z
N ARG A 1 -12.79 -44.75 -10.39
CA ARG A 1 -11.71 -44.49 -11.36
C ARG A 1 -10.72 -43.56 -10.71
N THR A 2 -9.74 -44.11 -10.00
CA THR A 2 -8.59 -43.39 -9.45
C THR A 2 -7.78 -42.85 -10.63
N SER A 3 -7.61 -41.52 -10.71
CA SER A 3 -6.87 -40.89 -11.81
C SER A 3 -5.40 -41.31 -11.76
N LEU A 4 -4.88 -41.86 -12.86
CA LEU A 4 -3.46 -42.14 -13.11
C LEU A 4 -2.57 -40.87 -13.19
N ALA A 5 -3.09 -39.71 -12.80
CA ALA A 5 -2.38 -38.45 -12.85
C ALA A 5 -1.37 -38.36 -11.71
N SER A 6 -0.13 -37.97 -12.01
CA SER A 6 0.88 -37.78 -10.97
C SER A 6 0.52 -36.59 -10.07
N PRO A 7 0.98 -36.55 -8.81
CA PRO A 7 0.74 -35.42 -7.90
C PRO A 7 1.12 -34.05 -8.49
N LYS A 8 2.20 -34.00 -9.28
CA LYS A 8 2.63 -32.79 -10.02
C LYS A 8 1.60 -32.34 -11.06
N GLN A 9 0.96 -33.28 -11.76
CA GLN A 9 -0.08 -32.99 -12.75
C GLN A 9 -1.38 -32.52 -12.09
N LEU A 10 -1.77 -33.15 -10.98
CA LEU A 10 -2.94 -32.74 -10.20
C LEU A 10 -2.78 -31.32 -9.64
N PHE A 11 -1.62 -31.00 -9.08
CA PHE A 11 -1.31 -29.65 -8.59
C PHE A 11 -1.43 -28.59 -9.70
N ARG A 12 -0.83 -28.84 -10.87
CA ARG A 12 -0.89 -27.90 -12.02
C ARG A 12 -2.28 -27.73 -12.61
N SER A 13 -3.09 -28.78 -12.60
CA SER A 13 -4.47 -28.73 -13.14
C SER A 13 -5.45 -28.01 -12.22
N ALA A 14 -5.12 -27.87 -10.94
CA ALA A 14 -6.00 -27.30 -9.94
C ALA A 14 -5.71 -25.81 -9.70
N ASN A 15 -6.73 -24.96 -9.81
CA ASN A 15 -6.63 -23.53 -9.52
C ASN A 15 -6.52 -23.20 -8.01
N MET A 16 -6.10 -24.14 -7.16
CA MET A 16 -6.07 -23.96 -5.71
C MET A 16 -5.05 -22.90 -5.27
N ALA A 17 -3.87 -22.87 -5.87
CA ALA A 17 -2.85 -21.86 -5.56
C ALA A 17 -3.37 -20.43 -5.81
N GLN A 18 -4.05 -20.21 -6.94
CA GLN A 18 -4.63 -18.89 -7.28
C GLN A 18 -5.74 -18.49 -6.29
N ARG A 19 -6.60 -19.44 -5.90
CA ARG A 19 -7.66 -19.21 -4.92
C ARG A 19 -7.08 -18.87 -3.54
N TRP A 20 -5.98 -19.51 -3.14
CA TRP A 20 -5.27 -19.20 -1.90
C TRP A 20 -4.65 -17.80 -1.91
N GLN A 21 -4.03 -17.40 -3.02
CA GLN A 21 -3.48 -16.05 -3.20
C GLN A 21 -4.55 -14.97 -3.14
N ARG A 22 -5.75 -15.25 -3.65
CA ARG A 22 -6.92 -14.35 -3.59
C ARG A 22 -7.65 -14.37 -2.25
N ARG A 23 -7.17 -15.17 -1.28
CA ARG A 23 -7.81 -15.37 0.03
C ARG A 23 -9.22 -15.97 -0.04
N GLU A 24 -9.52 -16.71 -1.10
CA GLU A 24 -10.76 -17.46 -1.22
C GLU A 24 -10.73 -18.77 -0.40
N ILE A 25 -9.52 -19.23 -0.04
CA ILE A 25 -9.28 -20.39 0.82
C ILE A 25 -8.22 -20.03 1.89
N SER A 26 -8.34 -20.65 3.07
CA SER A 26 -7.47 -20.41 4.21
C SER A 26 -6.08 -21.05 4.05
N ASN A 27 -5.12 -20.67 4.90
CA ASN A 27 -3.82 -21.35 4.93
C ASN A 27 -3.99 -22.81 5.30
N PHE A 28 -4.85 -23.12 6.28
CA PHE A 28 -5.12 -24.49 6.69
C PHE A 28 -5.74 -25.33 5.57
N GLU A 29 -6.76 -24.81 4.89
CA GLU A 29 -7.41 -25.50 3.77
C GLU A 29 -6.44 -25.78 2.63
N TYR A 30 -5.55 -24.82 2.35
CA TYR A 30 -4.54 -24.97 1.33
C TYR A 30 -3.47 -26.01 1.70
N LEU A 31 -2.98 -26.00 2.95
CA LEU A 31 -2.05 -27.01 3.45
C LEU A 31 -2.69 -28.41 3.47
N MET A 32 -3.96 -28.51 3.87
CA MET A 32 -4.70 -29.77 3.82
C MET A 32 -4.88 -30.27 2.39
N TYR A 33 -5.12 -29.39 1.43
CA TYR A 33 -5.11 -29.77 0.01
C TYR A 33 -3.74 -30.33 -0.40
N LEU A 34 -2.63 -29.69 -0.03
CA LEU A 34 -1.28 -30.16 -0.37
C LEU A 34 -0.95 -31.52 0.28
N ILE A 35 -1.34 -31.73 1.53
CA ILE A 35 -0.99 -32.93 2.30
C ILE A 35 -1.95 -34.09 1.98
N ILE A 36 -3.26 -33.86 1.95
CA ILE A 36 -4.27 -34.92 1.85
C ILE A 36 -4.58 -35.31 0.42
N ARG A 37 -4.52 -34.37 -0.54
CA ARG A 37 -4.94 -34.66 -1.93
C ARG A 37 -3.78 -35.01 -2.86
N LEU A 38 -2.55 -34.66 -2.47
CA LEU A 38 -1.38 -34.81 -3.34
C LEU A 38 -0.32 -35.76 -2.78
N GLN A 39 -0.49 -36.30 -1.57
CA GLN A 39 0.47 -37.23 -0.95
C GLN A 39 -0.20 -38.50 -0.45
N GLU A 40 0.23 -39.65 -0.97
CA GLU A 40 0.02 -40.94 -0.30
C GLU A 40 1.09 -41.14 0.78
N PRO A 41 0.77 -41.74 1.95
CA PRO A 41 -0.45 -42.48 2.29
C PRO A 41 -1.55 -41.63 2.95
N PHE A 42 -1.38 -40.31 3.05
CA PHE A 42 -2.28 -39.42 3.78
C PHE A 42 -3.67 -39.35 3.15
N THR A 43 -3.79 -39.44 1.82
CA THR A 43 -5.07 -39.61 1.13
C THR A 43 -5.79 -40.88 1.61
N THR A 44 -5.07 -42.01 1.66
CA THR A 44 -5.62 -43.31 2.08
C THR A 44 -6.04 -43.30 3.55
N PHE A 45 -5.22 -42.73 4.44
CA PHE A 45 -5.57 -42.58 5.85
C PHE A 45 -6.76 -41.64 6.06
N TYR A 46 -6.82 -40.53 5.33
CA TYR A 46 -7.95 -39.59 5.39
C TYR A 46 -9.27 -40.24 4.93
N LEU A 47 -9.23 -41.05 3.87
CA LEU A 47 -10.39 -41.83 3.41
C LEU A 47 -10.84 -42.87 4.44
N SER A 48 -9.91 -43.40 5.26
CA SER A 48 -10.24 -44.36 6.33
C SER A 48 -10.78 -43.71 7.61
N LEU A 49 -10.44 -42.43 7.88
CA LEU A 49 -10.77 -41.76 9.14
C LEU A 49 -12.04 -40.88 9.08
N GLN A 50 -12.52 -40.49 7.90
CA GLN A 50 -13.60 -39.52 7.78
C GLN A 50 -14.93 -40.13 7.30
N GLU A 51 -15.69 -40.69 8.24
CA GLU A 51 -17.14 -40.87 8.15
C GLU A 51 -17.90 -39.50 8.05
N GLY A 52 -17.62 -38.72 7.00
CA GLY A 52 -18.61 -37.85 6.37
C GLY A 52 -18.91 -36.45 6.92
N LYS A 53 -18.00 -35.68 7.55
CA LYS A 53 -18.24 -34.24 7.81
C LYS A 53 -17.02 -33.31 7.67
N PHE A 54 -17.22 -32.16 7.00
CA PHE A 54 -16.27 -31.03 6.90
C PHE A 54 -16.59 -29.93 7.93
N VAL A 55 -15.57 -29.17 8.36
CA VAL A 55 -15.66 -28.10 9.39
C VAL A 55 -15.89 -26.73 8.73
N HIS A 56 -16.68 -25.89 9.39
CA HIS A 56 -17.19 -24.58 8.94
C HIS A 56 -16.12 -23.51 8.66
N ALA A 57 -16.35 -22.71 7.62
CA ALA A 57 -15.56 -21.53 7.25
C ALA A 57 -16.22 -20.22 7.75
N SER A 58 -15.62 -19.58 8.75
CA SER A 58 -15.81 -18.14 9.02
C SER A 58 -14.74 -17.63 9.98
N ARG A 59 -13.57 -17.25 9.47
CA ARG A 59 -12.51 -16.55 10.22
C ARG A 59 -11.79 -15.55 9.31
N LEU A 60 -12.42 -14.40 9.08
CA LEU A 60 -11.74 -13.23 8.53
C LEU A 60 -11.28 -12.33 9.68
N PHE A 61 -10.06 -11.80 9.55
CA PHE A 61 -9.41 -10.92 10.51
C PHE A 61 -10.27 -9.67 10.81
N HIS A 62 -10.45 -9.35 12.10
CA HIS A 62 -11.29 -8.22 12.53
C HIS A 62 -10.64 -7.32 13.60
N SER A 63 -9.61 -7.75 14.34
CA SER A 63 -9.04 -6.94 15.44
C SER A 63 -7.67 -7.46 15.93
N ILE A 64 -6.70 -6.55 16.11
CA ILE A 64 -5.32 -6.87 16.55
C ILE A 64 -5.27 -7.40 18.01
N PRO A 65 -5.91 -6.76 19.02
CA PRO A 65 -5.94 -7.30 20.38
C PRO A 65 -6.59 -8.69 20.48
N LEU A 66 -7.65 -8.91 19.71
CA LEU A 66 -8.39 -10.18 19.71
C LEU A 66 -7.59 -11.30 19.02
N SER A 67 -6.95 -10.99 17.88
CA SER A 67 -6.03 -11.95 17.22
C SER A 67 -4.85 -12.32 18.11
N TRP A 68 -4.27 -11.37 18.85
CA TRP A 68 -3.18 -11.66 19.78
C TRP A 68 -3.61 -12.57 20.95
N GLN A 69 -4.76 -12.29 21.57
CA GLN A 69 -5.32 -13.13 22.64
C GLN A 69 -5.72 -14.52 22.15
N ASN A 70 -6.26 -14.63 20.93
CA ASN A 70 -6.63 -15.91 20.35
C ASN A 70 -5.39 -16.74 19.96
N CYS A 71 -4.33 -16.12 19.44
CA CYS A 71 -3.06 -16.78 19.16
C CYS A 71 -2.41 -17.42 20.41
N GLN A 72 -2.71 -16.92 21.61
CA GLN A 72 -2.25 -17.49 22.88
C GLN A 72 -3.13 -18.64 23.39
N ARG A 73 -4.32 -18.84 22.81
CA ARG A 73 -5.31 -19.84 23.25
C ARG A 73 -5.51 -20.97 22.23
N ASP A 74 -5.43 -20.66 20.92
CA ASP A 74 -5.66 -21.58 19.82
C ASP A 74 -4.56 -21.46 18.75
N SER A 75 -3.83 -22.55 18.51
CA SER A 75 -2.76 -22.61 17.48
C SER A 75 -3.28 -22.41 16.05
N SER A 76 -4.58 -22.69 15.83
CA SER A 76 -5.24 -22.49 14.53
C SER A 76 -5.29 -21.02 14.09
N ASP A 77 -5.39 -20.07 15.02
CA ASP A 77 -5.45 -18.63 14.69
C ASP A 77 -4.05 -18.06 14.38
N VAL A 78 -2.98 -18.67 14.89
CA VAL A 78 -1.58 -18.31 14.56
C VAL A 78 -1.29 -18.59 13.09
N LEU A 79 -1.77 -19.73 12.58
CA LEU A 79 -1.51 -20.18 11.21
C LEU A 79 -2.17 -19.27 10.17
N GLU A 80 -3.30 -18.65 10.50
CA GLU A 80 -4.00 -17.69 9.63
C GLU A 80 -3.49 -16.24 9.78
N SER A 81 -2.52 -16.00 10.67
CA SER A 81 -1.94 -14.67 10.84
C SER A 81 -1.28 -14.14 9.57
N GLU A 82 -1.19 -12.83 9.46
CA GLU A 82 -0.64 -12.16 8.28
C GLU A 82 0.86 -12.45 8.09
N LEU A 83 1.59 -12.63 9.20
CA LEU A 83 3.01 -12.97 9.21
C LEU A 83 3.26 -14.37 8.66
N VAL A 84 2.44 -15.35 9.04
CA VAL A 84 2.51 -16.71 8.51
C VAL A 84 2.08 -16.70 7.05
N SER A 85 0.98 -16.02 6.72
CA SER A 85 0.45 -15.93 5.35
C SER A 85 1.47 -15.42 4.32
N CYS A 86 2.26 -14.40 4.67
CA CYS A 86 3.26 -13.86 3.74
C CYS A 86 4.49 -14.76 3.57
N HIS A 87 4.86 -15.58 4.56
CA HIS A 87 6.05 -16.44 4.50
C HIS A 87 5.75 -17.92 4.22
N LEU A 88 4.49 -18.35 4.25
CA LEU A 88 4.12 -19.77 4.14
C LEU A 88 4.62 -20.42 2.84
N HIS A 89 4.73 -19.65 1.76
CA HIS A 89 5.26 -20.12 0.48
C HIS A 89 6.70 -20.63 0.59
N TYR A 90 7.56 -20.01 1.41
CA TYR A 90 8.92 -20.51 1.67
C TYR A 90 8.94 -21.87 2.36
N TRP A 91 8.02 -22.10 3.30
CA TRP A 91 7.89 -23.40 3.96
C TRP A 91 7.38 -24.46 2.97
N ILE A 92 6.44 -24.09 2.09
CA ILE A 92 5.94 -24.98 1.04
C ILE A 92 7.07 -25.36 0.06
N ASP A 93 7.94 -24.42 -0.29
CA ASP A 93 9.11 -24.68 -1.14
C ASP A 93 10.12 -25.61 -0.48
N LEU A 94 10.34 -25.46 0.82
CA LEU A 94 11.23 -26.35 1.57
C LEU A 94 10.70 -27.79 1.60
N ILE A 95 9.39 -27.97 1.80
CA ILE A 95 8.78 -29.30 2.00
C ILE A 95 8.40 -29.97 0.67
N PHE A 96 7.97 -29.20 -0.33
CA PHE A 96 7.39 -29.72 -1.58
C PHE A 96 8.06 -29.18 -2.86
N GLY A 97 9.02 -28.25 -2.74
CA GLY A 97 9.77 -27.65 -3.84
C GLY A 97 11.02 -28.42 -4.22
N SER A 98 11.93 -27.77 -4.96
CA SER A 98 13.13 -28.38 -5.54
C SER A 98 14.12 -28.95 -4.53
N GLU A 99 14.06 -28.53 -3.27
CA GLU A 99 14.95 -29.02 -2.20
C GLU A 99 14.46 -30.32 -1.54
N ALA A 100 13.23 -30.78 -1.82
CA ALA A 100 12.65 -32.01 -1.26
C ALA A 100 13.27 -33.32 -1.83
N VAL A 101 14.29 -33.24 -2.67
CA VAL A 101 14.89 -34.38 -3.38
C VAL A 101 15.80 -35.20 -2.45
N ARG A 102 15.18 -35.94 -1.54
CA ARG A 102 15.78 -37.12 -0.88
C ARG A 102 14.81 -38.31 -0.91
N ALA A 103 14.12 -38.52 -2.03
CA ALA A 103 13.47 -39.80 -2.28
C ALA A 103 14.52 -40.79 -2.80
N VAL A 104 14.92 -41.74 -1.95
CA VAL A 104 15.86 -42.81 -2.30
C VAL A 104 15.21 -43.72 -3.34
N ASN A 105 15.83 -43.85 -4.50
CA ASN A 105 15.35 -44.71 -5.57
C ASN A 105 15.69 -46.18 -5.25
N LEU A 106 14.69 -47.01 -4.96
CA LEU A 106 14.88 -48.41 -4.54
C LEU A 106 15.36 -49.33 -5.67
N ASP A 107 15.12 -48.93 -6.93
CA ASP A 107 15.45 -49.74 -8.11
C ASP A 107 16.96 -49.74 -8.45
N SER A 108 17.75 -48.87 -7.83
CA SER A 108 19.21 -48.82 -8.02
C SER A 108 19.99 -49.78 -7.12
N ILE A 109 19.33 -50.56 -6.26
CA ILE A 109 19.99 -51.37 -5.23
C ILE A 109 19.94 -52.85 -5.62
N THR A 110 21.08 -53.39 -6.01
CA THR A 110 21.25 -54.79 -6.46
C THR A 110 21.33 -55.81 -5.32
N ASN A 111 21.58 -55.38 -4.07
CA ASN A 111 21.79 -56.28 -2.93
C ASN A 111 20.49 -56.49 -2.11
N PRO A 112 19.99 -57.74 -1.97
CA PRO A 112 18.70 -58.03 -1.32
C PRO A 112 18.63 -57.71 0.18
N ILE A 113 19.77 -57.74 0.90
CA ILE A 113 19.82 -57.43 2.34
C ILE A 113 19.70 -55.92 2.58
N ASP A 114 20.40 -55.12 1.78
CA ASP A 114 20.35 -53.65 1.85
C ASP A 114 18.97 -53.14 1.44
N ARG A 115 18.34 -53.78 0.45
CA ARG A 115 16.96 -53.50 0.05
C ARG A 115 15.98 -53.73 1.21
N ALA A 116 16.05 -54.86 1.92
CA ALA A 116 15.16 -55.15 3.04
C ALA A 116 15.38 -54.20 4.23
N ALA A 117 16.63 -53.81 4.50
CA ALA A 117 16.97 -52.85 5.55
C ALA A 117 16.47 -51.44 5.21
N ILE A 118 16.60 -51.00 3.97
CA ILE A 118 16.12 -49.70 3.48
C ILE A 118 14.59 -49.69 3.39
N GLU A 119 13.94 -50.77 2.96
CA GLU A 119 12.48 -50.90 2.98
C GLU A 119 11.93 -50.83 4.42
N THR A 120 12.61 -51.46 5.39
CA THR A 120 12.23 -51.37 6.81
C THR A 120 12.47 -49.97 7.36
N ARG A 121 13.54 -49.30 6.92
CA ARG A 121 13.83 -47.89 7.26
C ARG A 121 12.77 -46.94 6.69
N ILE A 122 12.38 -47.08 5.42
CA ILE A 122 11.33 -46.28 4.76
C ILE A 122 9.95 -46.54 5.38
N ARG A 123 9.70 -47.76 5.89
CA ARG A 123 8.45 -48.12 6.58
C ARG A 123 8.37 -47.55 7.99
N ASN A 124 9.50 -47.40 8.68
CA ASN A 124 9.54 -47.06 10.10
C ASN A 124 10.07 -45.65 10.42
N PHE A 125 10.80 -44.99 9.51
CA PHE A 125 11.41 -43.67 9.73
C PHE A 125 11.38 -42.78 8.49
N ASP A 126 10.86 -41.56 8.68
CA ASP A 126 10.97 -40.36 7.83
C ASP A 126 10.77 -40.55 6.32
N GLN A 127 9.51 -40.69 5.91
CA GLN A 127 9.13 -40.49 4.51
C GLN A 127 9.12 -38.99 4.20
N ALA A 128 10.10 -38.53 3.40
CA ALA A 128 10.05 -37.19 2.83
C ALA A 128 8.88 -37.11 1.82
N PRO A 129 8.03 -36.08 1.89
CA PRO A 129 6.92 -35.90 0.95
C PRO A 129 7.41 -35.86 -0.50
N ALA A 130 6.57 -36.30 -1.44
CA ALA A 130 6.87 -36.21 -2.85
C ALA A 130 6.96 -34.75 -3.30
N GLN A 131 8.00 -34.41 -4.06
CA GLN A 131 8.14 -33.09 -4.67
C GLN A 131 6.92 -32.77 -5.56
N LEU A 132 6.27 -31.63 -5.31
CA LEU A 132 5.13 -31.14 -6.10
C LEU A 132 5.53 -30.05 -7.09
N LEU A 133 6.57 -29.27 -6.77
CA LEU A 133 6.97 -28.06 -7.47
C LEU A 133 8.44 -28.11 -7.90
N THR A 134 8.71 -27.62 -9.11
CA THR A 134 10.08 -27.38 -9.61
C THR A 134 10.44 -25.89 -9.59
N GLU A 135 9.43 -25.03 -9.63
CA GLU A 135 9.56 -23.57 -9.57
C GLU A 135 9.12 -23.07 -8.19
N PRO A 136 9.64 -21.92 -7.71
CA PRO A 136 9.26 -21.36 -6.41
C PRO A 136 7.75 -21.14 -6.29
N HIS A 137 7.19 -21.49 -5.14
CA HIS A 137 5.78 -21.33 -4.85
C HIS A 137 5.42 -19.84 -4.81
N PRO A 138 4.36 -19.41 -5.51
CA PRO A 138 4.01 -18.01 -5.56
C PRO A 138 3.54 -17.50 -4.17
N PRO A 139 3.89 -16.28 -3.74
CA PRO A 139 3.53 -15.75 -2.42
C PRO A 139 2.03 -15.44 -2.31
N ARG A 140 1.50 -15.47 -1.07
CA ARG A 140 0.12 -15.04 -0.78
C ARG A 140 0.03 -13.52 -0.75
N ASN A 141 -0.96 -12.93 -1.42
CA ASN A 141 -1.20 -11.48 -1.36
C ASN A 141 -1.47 -11.07 0.09
N SER A 142 -0.59 -10.23 0.65
CA SER A 142 -0.62 -9.83 2.06
C SER A 142 -0.68 -8.33 2.23
N ALA A 143 -1.46 -7.87 3.21
CA ALA A 143 -1.57 -6.47 3.61
C ALA A 143 -0.21 -5.89 3.98
N MET A 144 0.74 -6.70 4.46
CA MET A 144 2.11 -6.28 4.75
C MET A 144 2.89 -5.79 3.52
N ASN A 145 2.57 -6.30 2.31
CA ASN A 145 3.15 -5.81 1.06
C ASN A 145 2.45 -4.52 0.56
N LEU A 146 1.21 -4.29 1.00
CA LEU A 146 0.41 -3.11 0.64
C LEU A 146 0.67 -1.94 1.59
N THR A 147 0.92 -2.22 2.87
CA THR A 147 1.16 -1.22 3.93
C THR A 147 2.32 -1.65 4.85
N PRO A 148 3.59 -1.52 4.39
CA PRO A 148 4.77 -1.93 5.16
C PRO A 148 4.87 -1.25 6.54
N MET A 149 4.33 -0.03 6.64
CA MET A 149 4.37 0.79 7.85
C MET A 149 3.46 0.28 8.99
N MET A 150 2.55 -0.67 8.73
CA MET A 150 1.60 -1.18 9.73
C MET A 150 2.29 -1.99 10.84
N TYR A 151 3.53 -2.44 10.63
CA TYR A 151 4.27 -3.33 11.53
C TYR A 151 5.56 -2.73 12.10
N ASN A 152 5.91 -1.50 11.71
CA ASN A 152 7.02 -0.80 12.34
C ASN A 152 6.54 -0.17 13.64
N VAL A 153 7.18 -0.54 14.76
CA VAL A 153 7.04 0.19 16.02
C VAL A 153 7.67 1.56 15.78
N THR A 154 6.85 2.58 15.57
CA THR A 154 7.34 3.96 15.42
C THR A 154 7.94 4.39 16.75
N PRO A 155 9.25 4.67 16.84
CA PRO A 155 9.92 4.88 18.13
C PRO A 155 9.58 6.22 18.79
N GLU A 156 8.94 7.17 18.08
CA GLU A 156 8.53 8.48 18.60
C GLU A 156 7.24 8.95 17.92
N ASP A 157 6.30 9.55 18.68
CA ASP A 157 5.02 10.06 18.17
C ASP A 157 5.20 11.24 17.16
N VAL A 158 6.34 11.93 17.21
CA VAL A 158 6.65 13.10 16.36
C VAL A 158 8.05 12.98 15.77
N SER A 159 8.14 12.70 14.46
CA SER A 159 9.43 12.57 13.77
C SER A 159 10.12 13.91 13.47
N MET A 160 9.36 15.01 13.36
CA MET A 160 9.90 16.35 13.09
C MET A 160 8.88 17.45 13.40
N ILE A 161 9.37 18.61 13.83
CA ILE A 161 8.58 19.85 13.94
C ILE A 161 9.19 20.92 13.04
N MET A 162 8.36 21.54 12.20
CA MET A 162 8.69 22.71 11.39
C MET A 162 7.82 23.90 11.82
N LYS A 163 8.44 25.03 12.16
CA LYS A 163 7.74 26.26 12.54
C LYS A 163 7.88 27.34 11.46
N PHE A 164 6.76 27.81 10.92
CA PHE A 164 6.73 28.88 9.93
C PHE A 164 6.97 30.25 10.56
N SER A 165 7.80 31.08 9.90
CA SER A 165 8.12 32.45 10.34
C SER A 165 6.89 33.37 10.38
N SER A 166 5.88 33.11 9.55
CA SER A 166 4.64 33.88 9.50
C SER A 166 3.78 33.77 10.77
N ASN A 167 4.02 32.75 11.62
CA ASN A 167 3.19 32.34 12.75
C ASN A 167 1.68 32.25 12.42
N ALA A 168 1.33 32.14 11.13
CA ALA A 168 -0.04 31.90 10.70
C ALA A 168 -0.36 30.42 10.91
N SER A 169 -1.56 30.13 11.43
CA SER A 169 -2.01 28.73 11.53
C SER A 169 -2.13 28.10 10.15
N ILE A 170 -1.78 26.82 10.06
CA ILE A 170 -1.87 26.03 8.84
C ILE A 170 -3.32 25.53 8.68
N LYS A 171 -3.95 25.83 7.54
CA LYS A 171 -5.31 25.41 7.19
C LYS A 171 -5.35 24.08 6.48
N HIS A 172 -4.39 23.82 5.60
CA HIS A 172 -4.38 22.64 4.76
C HIS A 172 -2.96 22.10 4.62
N VAL A 173 -2.85 20.78 4.58
CA VAL A 173 -1.61 20.04 4.38
C VAL A 173 -1.91 18.95 3.36
N SER A 174 -1.12 18.88 2.30
CA SER A 174 -1.12 17.78 1.35
C SER A 174 0.28 17.18 1.28
N ALA A 175 0.39 15.88 1.54
CA ALA A 175 1.63 15.15 1.49
C ALA A 175 1.59 14.16 0.32
N ASN A 176 2.24 14.51 -0.80
CA ASN A 176 2.48 13.57 -1.88
C ASN A 176 3.99 13.28 -1.93
N THR A 177 4.37 12.19 -1.27
CA THR A 177 5.76 11.76 -1.06
C THR A 177 6.12 10.51 -1.85
N ASN A 178 5.31 10.15 -2.85
CA ASN A 178 5.55 8.95 -3.67
C ASN A 178 6.93 9.05 -4.37
N PRO A 179 7.81 8.04 -4.24
CA PRO A 179 9.13 8.02 -4.87
C PRO A 179 9.14 8.22 -6.38
N THR A 180 8.03 7.90 -7.07
CA THR A 180 7.92 8.07 -8.54
C THR A 180 7.71 9.52 -8.96
N LEU A 181 7.44 10.44 -8.02
CA LEU A 181 7.22 11.85 -8.32
C LEU A 181 8.55 12.58 -8.52
N SER A 182 8.57 13.50 -9.48
CA SER A 182 9.72 14.40 -9.70
C SER A 182 9.96 15.34 -8.53
N ILE A 183 8.88 15.77 -7.85
CA ILE A 183 8.92 16.65 -6.69
C ILE A 183 8.17 15.96 -5.54
N GLN A 184 8.93 15.36 -4.63
CA GLN A 184 8.40 14.84 -3.38
C GLN A 184 8.31 15.99 -2.38
N ALA A 185 7.08 16.36 -2.03
CA ALA A 185 6.86 17.54 -1.21
C ALA A 185 5.62 17.42 -0.34
N ILE A 186 5.64 18.22 0.73
CA ILE A 186 4.50 18.51 1.58
C ILE A 186 4.12 19.96 1.33
N ILE A 187 2.95 20.16 0.73
CA ILE A 187 2.39 21.48 0.46
C ILE A 187 1.54 21.90 1.65
N THR A 188 1.83 23.06 2.21
CA THR A 188 1.06 23.64 3.31
C THR A 188 0.40 24.94 2.84
N ILE A 189 -0.83 25.19 3.30
CA ILE A 189 -1.57 26.43 3.05
C ILE A 189 -1.95 27.02 4.40
N SER A 190 -1.64 28.30 4.60
CA SER A 190 -1.92 29.03 5.85
C SER A 190 -3.30 29.69 5.86
N ASN A 191 -3.78 30.13 7.03
CA ASN A 191 -4.99 30.96 7.15
C ASN A 191 -4.89 32.28 6.38
N LYS A 192 -3.67 32.75 6.09
CA LYS A 192 -3.43 33.97 5.31
C LYS A 192 -3.31 33.66 3.82
N HIS A 193 -3.83 32.52 3.37
CA HIS A 193 -3.86 32.09 1.97
C HIS A 193 -2.49 31.96 1.30
N ASP A 194 -1.40 31.97 2.06
CA ASP A 194 -0.09 31.59 1.52
C ASP A 194 0.06 30.11 1.46
N PHE A 195 0.82 29.66 0.47
CA PHE A 195 1.24 28.29 0.39
C PHE A 195 2.75 28.15 0.28
N SER A 196 3.27 27.01 0.73
CA SER A 196 4.67 26.68 0.62
C SER A 196 4.86 25.24 0.19
N ILE A 197 5.95 24.99 -0.54
CA ILE A 197 6.32 23.65 -1.01
C ILE A 197 7.52 23.19 -0.18
N ASN A 198 7.26 22.39 0.85
CA ASN A 198 8.29 21.89 1.75
C ASN A 198 8.83 20.57 1.21
N LYS A 199 10.13 20.47 0.94
CA LYS A 199 10.71 19.30 0.27
C LYS A 199 10.81 18.13 1.25
N TYR A 200 10.38 16.96 0.80
CA TYR A 200 10.48 15.72 1.56
C TYR A 200 11.71 14.93 1.13
N HIS A 201 12.50 14.48 2.10
CA HIS A 201 13.67 13.64 1.88
C HIS A 201 13.40 12.24 2.44
N PRO A 202 13.15 11.23 1.59
CA PRO A 202 12.84 9.88 2.05
C PRO A 202 14.03 9.18 2.75
N ASN A 203 15.26 9.58 2.42
CA ASN A 203 16.50 8.96 2.94
C ASN A 203 17.11 9.70 4.14
N ALA A 204 16.34 10.60 4.76
CA ALA A 204 16.80 11.30 5.94
C ALA A 204 16.90 10.33 7.12
N SER A 205 18.11 10.13 7.65
CA SER A 205 18.30 9.46 8.93
C SER A 205 17.64 10.31 10.02
N THR A 206 16.67 9.74 10.73
CA THR A 206 16.18 10.31 11.98
C THR A 206 17.39 10.50 12.88
N PRO A 207 17.63 11.70 13.45
CA PRO A 207 18.74 11.89 14.37
C PRO A 207 18.42 11.11 15.65
N THR A 208 18.82 9.84 15.71
CA THR A 208 18.96 9.15 16.98
C THR A 208 19.99 9.92 17.79
N GLN A 209 19.55 10.58 18.87
CA GLN A 209 20.46 11.17 19.84
C GLN A 209 21.21 10.05 20.58
N THR A 210 22.23 9.49 19.94
CA THR A 210 23.29 8.79 20.67
C THR A 210 24.27 9.83 21.17
N TYR A 211 24.23 10.10 22.48
CA TYR A 211 25.32 10.76 23.19
C TYR A 211 26.56 9.88 23.07
N SER A 212 27.44 10.20 22.12
CA SER A 212 28.81 9.68 22.07
C SER A 212 29.76 10.86 22.04
N GLU A 213 30.37 11.16 23.19
CA GLU A 213 31.57 11.99 23.28
C GLU A 213 32.71 11.30 22.54
N SER A 214 33.18 11.86 21.43
CA SER A 214 34.60 11.84 21.05
C SER A 214 34.86 12.61 19.74
N SER A 215 35.56 13.73 19.88
CA SER A 215 36.69 14.21 19.08
C SER A 215 36.76 13.97 17.56
N GLN A 216 36.45 15.04 16.81
CA GLN A 216 37.08 15.54 15.57
C GLN A 216 37.75 14.54 14.59
N THR A 217 37.12 14.33 13.43
CA THR A 217 37.71 14.69 12.12
C THR A 217 36.62 14.72 11.04
N SER A 218 36.71 15.73 10.18
CA SER A 218 35.67 16.28 9.31
C SER A 218 35.50 15.56 7.97
N ILE A 219 34.30 15.01 7.74
CA ILE A 219 33.62 15.03 6.44
C ILE A 219 32.20 15.52 6.74
N HIS A 220 31.83 16.70 6.25
CA HIS A 220 30.48 17.25 6.36
C HIS A 220 29.48 16.41 5.54
N GLN A 221 29.03 15.27 6.08
CA GLN A 221 27.72 14.74 5.71
C GLN A 221 26.70 15.57 6.49
N GLN A 222 26.14 16.60 5.86
CA GLN A 222 24.96 17.28 6.41
C GLN A 222 23.87 16.21 6.56
N THR A 223 23.57 15.83 7.80
CA THR A 223 22.43 14.98 8.14
C THR A 223 21.19 15.67 7.60
N GLN A 224 20.66 15.21 6.47
CA GLN A 224 19.48 15.83 5.87
C GLN A 224 18.27 15.46 6.71
N LEU A 225 17.55 16.49 7.15
CA LEU A 225 16.30 16.39 7.87
C LEU A 225 15.18 15.86 6.94
N PRO A 226 14.26 14.99 7.40
CA PRO A 226 13.20 14.42 6.54
C PRO A 226 12.31 15.45 5.85
N LEU A 227 12.15 16.64 6.43
CA LEU A 227 11.45 17.76 5.80
C LEU A 227 12.36 18.98 5.80
N SER A 228 12.51 19.63 4.65
CA SER A 228 13.14 20.95 4.55
C SER A 228 12.13 22.02 4.18
N MET A 229 12.26 23.18 4.82
CA MET A 229 11.39 24.31 4.54
C MET A 229 11.64 24.82 3.13
N ASP A 230 10.54 25.26 2.50
CA ASP A 230 10.57 25.95 1.23
C ASP A 230 11.63 27.07 1.21
N SER A 231 12.56 27.00 0.26
CA SER A 231 13.68 27.95 0.15
C SER A 231 13.20 29.39 -0.02
N ILE A 232 12.04 29.57 -0.66
CA ILE A 232 11.43 30.88 -0.87
C ILE A 232 11.02 31.51 0.47
N LEU A 233 10.47 30.71 1.40
CA LEU A 233 10.14 31.17 2.75
C LEU A 233 11.36 31.43 3.61
N VAL A 234 12.41 30.60 3.48
CA VAL A 234 13.66 30.75 4.25
C VAL A 234 14.39 32.06 3.90
N SER A 235 14.29 32.50 2.64
CA SER A 235 14.99 33.70 2.18
C SER A 235 14.50 35.02 2.80
N ASN A 236 13.33 35.05 3.48
CA ASN A 236 12.73 36.25 4.11
C ASN A 236 12.63 37.49 3.20
N ILE A 237 12.75 37.34 1.88
CA ILE A 237 12.51 38.42 0.93
C ILE A 237 11.01 38.40 0.66
N ASN A 238 10.27 39.33 1.27
CA ASN A 238 8.81 39.51 1.14
C ASN A 238 8.30 39.65 -0.31
N LEU A 239 9.19 39.71 -1.31
CA LEU A 239 8.86 39.88 -2.73
C LEU A 239 8.47 38.57 -3.44
N ASN A 240 8.72 37.39 -2.86
CA ASN A 240 8.46 36.10 -3.51
C ASN A 240 7.47 35.19 -2.74
N ARG A 241 6.60 35.76 -1.89
CA ARG A 241 5.61 34.96 -1.14
C ARG A 241 4.56 34.40 -2.11
N ARG A 242 4.43 33.08 -2.14
CA ARG A 242 3.40 32.40 -2.93
C ARG A 242 2.06 32.50 -2.21
N HIS A 243 1.07 33.03 -2.91
CA HIS A 243 -0.20 33.44 -2.32
C HIS A 243 -1.36 33.03 -3.24
N LEU A 244 -2.43 32.51 -2.65
CA LEU A 244 -3.69 32.24 -3.35
C LEU A 244 -4.46 33.55 -3.49
N ASP A 245 -5.38 33.62 -4.44
CA ASP A 245 -6.23 34.81 -4.67
C ASP A 245 -7.01 35.22 -3.41
N ASP A 246 -7.10 36.53 -3.10
CA ASP A 246 -7.73 37.07 -1.88
C ASP A 246 -9.28 37.13 -1.95
N ASN A 247 -9.87 36.80 -3.10
CA ASN A 247 -11.32 36.89 -3.36
C ASN A 247 -12.17 35.81 -2.64
N PHE A 248 -11.80 35.39 -1.43
CA PHE A 248 -12.57 34.44 -0.65
C PHE A 248 -13.82 35.10 -0.05
N ASP A 249 -14.92 34.35 0.00
CA ASP A 249 -16.15 34.86 0.60
C ASP A 249 -16.03 34.88 2.13
N GLU A 250 -16.11 36.07 2.72
CA GLU A 250 -15.98 36.30 4.17
C GLU A 250 -17.10 35.64 4.99
N ARG A 251 -18.25 35.33 4.38
CA ARG A 251 -19.40 34.72 5.05
C ARG A 251 -19.16 33.24 5.33
N ILE A 252 -18.20 32.61 4.65
CA ILE A 252 -17.82 31.23 4.88
C ILE A 252 -16.41 31.13 5.44
N GLN A 253 -16.27 30.36 6.52
CA GLN A 253 -14.95 30.06 7.05
C GLN A 253 -14.26 29.02 6.16
N GLN A 254 -13.14 29.39 5.54
CA GLN A 254 -12.35 28.45 4.74
C GLN A 254 -11.83 27.30 5.61
N ARG A 255 -12.14 26.08 5.17
CA ARG A 255 -11.78 24.81 5.83
C ARG A 255 -10.67 24.12 5.04
N HIS A 256 -10.08 23.08 5.63
CA HIS A 256 -9.08 22.27 4.94
C HIS A 256 -9.62 21.63 3.65
N GLN A 257 -10.94 21.40 3.56
CA GLN A 257 -11.63 20.85 2.40
C GLN A 257 -11.84 21.88 1.28
N SER A 258 -11.53 23.16 1.51
CA SER A 258 -11.59 24.19 0.48
C SER A 258 -10.45 24.05 -0.55
N PHE A 259 -9.45 23.22 -0.25
CA PHE A 259 -8.22 23.08 -1.03
C PHE A 259 -7.95 21.62 -1.35
N VAL A 260 -7.44 21.36 -2.55
CA VAL A 260 -6.88 20.07 -2.95
C VAL A 260 -5.60 20.29 -3.74
N VAL A 261 -4.67 19.36 -3.64
CA VAL A 261 -3.42 19.36 -4.43
C VAL A 261 -3.44 18.17 -5.36
N THR A 262 -2.94 18.37 -6.58
CA THR A 262 -2.78 17.29 -7.56
C THR A 262 -1.72 16.28 -7.13
N ALA A 263 -1.81 15.05 -7.64
CA ALA A 263 -0.90 13.96 -7.24
C ALA A 263 0.58 14.27 -7.56
N ASP A 264 0.82 15.14 -8.53
CA ASP A 264 2.15 15.56 -8.99
C ASP A 264 2.71 16.79 -8.24
N ASN A 265 2.01 17.33 -7.23
CA ASN A 265 2.37 18.55 -6.49
C ASN A 265 2.48 19.83 -7.34
N ARG A 266 2.02 19.82 -8.60
CA ARG A 266 2.17 20.97 -9.52
C ARG A 266 1.01 21.95 -9.50
N TYR A 267 -0.17 21.55 -9.01
CA TYR A 267 -1.35 22.40 -8.99
C TYR A 267 -2.09 22.34 -7.67
N ILE A 268 -2.56 23.50 -7.22
CA ILE A 268 -3.49 23.67 -6.11
C ILE A 268 -4.84 24.05 -6.71
N ILE A 269 -5.89 23.36 -6.27
CA ILE A 269 -7.27 23.68 -6.59
C ILE A 269 -7.89 24.29 -5.35
N SER A 270 -8.40 25.51 -5.47
CA SER A 270 -8.98 26.28 -4.39
C SER A 270 -10.45 26.57 -4.67
N THR A 271 -11.27 26.48 -3.64
CA THR A 271 -12.71 26.78 -3.63
C THR A 271 -13.03 27.81 -2.54
N GLY A 272 -14.27 28.27 -2.47
CA GLY A 272 -14.74 29.21 -1.44
C GLY A 272 -14.68 30.67 -1.85
N TYR A 273 -14.61 30.95 -3.15
CA TYR A 273 -14.62 32.30 -3.69
C TYR A 273 -16.05 32.87 -3.77
N TRP A 274 -16.18 34.19 -3.56
CA TRP A 274 -17.48 34.87 -3.55
C TRP A 274 -18.17 34.88 -4.92
N ASP A 275 -17.38 34.74 -5.99
CA ASP A 275 -17.80 34.69 -7.38
C ASP A 275 -18.37 33.32 -7.81
N LYS A 276 -18.49 32.36 -6.88
CA LYS A 276 -19.04 31.01 -7.09
C LYS A 276 -18.18 30.12 -7.99
N ILE A 277 -16.95 30.55 -8.25
CA ILE A 277 -16.00 29.87 -9.10
C ILE A 277 -14.99 29.14 -8.21
N PHE A 278 -14.36 28.11 -8.76
CA PHE A 278 -13.14 27.55 -8.19
C PHE A 278 -11.99 27.68 -9.17
N ARG A 279 -10.77 27.73 -8.64
CA ARG A 279 -9.57 28.10 -9.40
C ARG A 279 -8.53 26.99 -9.32
N VAL A 280 -7.74 26.87 -10.38
CA VAL A 280 -6.56 26.02 -10.46
C VAL A 280 -5.34 26.93 -10.53
N GLN A 281 -4.38 26.74 -9.62
CA GLN A 281 -3.17 27.55 -9.52
C GLN A 281 -1.93 26.67 -9.62
N ASN A 282 -0.98 27.05 -10.46
CA ASN A 282 0.29 26.35 -10.58
C ASN A 282 1.18 26.67 -9.36
N THR A 283 1.79 25.64 -8.76
CA THR A 283 2.56 25.77 -7.51
C THR A 283 3.95 26.37 -7.74
N ASP A 284 4.55 26.16 -8.91
CA ASP A 284 5.89 26.68 -9.25
C ASP A 284 5.84 28.19 -9.54
N ILE A 285 4.92 28.62 -10.41
CA ILE A 285 4.80 30.01 -10.86
C ILE A 285 3.88 30.83 -9.93
N ALA A 286 3.09 30.17 -9.08
CA ALA A 286 2.06 30.78 -8.23
C ALA A 286 1.03 31.60 -9.01
N LYS A 287 0.70 31.20 -10.24
CA LYS A 287 -0.32 31.86 -11.09
C LYS A 287 -1.53 30.96 -11.31
N ILE A 288 -2.70 31.58 -11.36
CA ILE A 288 -3.95 30.91 -11.72
C ILE A 288 -3.85 30.47 -13.19
N THR A 289 -4.02 29.18 -13.45
CA THR A 289 -3.99 28.59 -14.78
C THR A 289 -5.39 28.38 -15.34
N GLN A 290 -6.38 28.12 -14.48
CA GLN A 290 -7.75 27.87 -14.90
C GLN A 290 -8.75 28.42 -13.87
N VAL A 291 -9.89 28.88 -14.39
CA VAL A 291 -11.02 29.45 -13.65
C VAL A 291 -12.26 28.71 -14.13
N LEU A 292 -13.02 28.07 -13.24
CA LEU A 292 -14.04 27.09 -13.61
C LEU A 292 -15.43 27.44 -13.10
N TYR A 293 -16.36 27.49 -14.05
CA TYR A 293 -17.76 27.81 -13.84
C TYR A 293 -18.59 26.53 -13.88
N GLY A 294 -19.60 26.42 -13.01
CA GLY A 294 -20.53 25.28 -13.05
C GLY A 294 -21.53 25.25 -11.91
N HIS A 295 -21.17 25.79 -10.74
CA HIS A 295 -22.08 25.93 -9.62
C HIS A 295 -22.87 27.25 -9.67
N PHE A 296 -24.08 27.23 -9.11
CA PHE A 296 -24.97 28.38 -9.03
C PHE A 296 -24.83 29.19 -7.74
N ASP A 297 -24.09 28.65 -6.77
CA ASP A 297 -23.70 29.32 -5.52
C ASP A 297 -22.25 28.95 -5.15
N ILE A 298 -21.75 29.50 -4.05
CA ILE A 298 -20.36 29.35 -3.58
C ILE A 298 -19.98 27.87 -3.45
N VAL A 299 -18.88 27.50 -4.12
CA VAL A 299 -18.27 26.18 -3.98
C VAL A 299 -17.62 26.10 -2.60
N THR A 300 -18.11 25.23 -1.74
CA THR A 300 -17.69 25.15 -0.33
C THR A 300 -16.63 24.11 -0.06
N CYS A 301 -16.51 23.09 -0.93
CA CYS A 301 -15.55 22.01 -0.74
C CYS A 301 -15.16 21.36 -2.07
N VAL A 302 -13.97 20.76 -2.07
CA VAL A 302 -13.41 19.98 -3.18
C VAL A 302 -12.70 18.73 -2.66
N CYS A 303 -12.78 17.63 -3.40
CA CYS A 303 -11.96 16.45 -3.17
C CYS A 303 -11.48 15.84 -4.48
N ARG A 304 -10.37 15.11 -4.42
CA ARG A 304 -9.73 14.44 -5.56
C ARG A 304 -9.76 12.93 -5.36
N SER A 305 -9.98 12.19 -6.44
CA SER A 305 -9.84 10.73 -6.43
C SER A 305 -8.36 10.34 -6.29
N GLU A 306 -8.09 9.37 -5.42
CA GLU A 306 -6.75 8.82 -5.21
C GLU A 306 -6.29 7.96 -6.39
N VAL A 307 -7.23 7.32 -7.10
CA VAL A 307 -6.95 6.45 -8.23
C VAL A 307 -6.81 7.27 -9.51
N THR A 308 -5.63 7.21 -10.12
CA THR A 308 -5.39 7.78 -11.45
C THR A 308 -5.67 6.72 -12.53
N ILE A 309 -6.57 7.02 -13.46
CA ILE A 309 -6.84 6.18 -14.63
C ILE A 309 -6.11 6.81 -15.81
N ALA A 310 -5.03 6.17 -16.28
CA ALA A 310 -4.21 6.66 -17.39
C ALA A 310 -3.67 8.09 -17.20
N GLY A 311 -3.35 8.49 -15.96
CA GLY A 311 -2.89 9.84 -15.63
C GLY A 311 -4.00 10.90 -15.54
N ASN A 312 -5.26 10.50 -15.54
CA ASN A 312 -6.38 11.39 -15.23
C ASN A 312 -6.95 11.03 -13.85
N CYS A 313 -7.52 12.00 -13.15
CA CYS A 313 -8.28 11.74 -11.92
C CYS A 313 -9.62 12.49 -11.93
N PHE A 314 -10.55 12.02 -11.11
CA PHE A 314 -11.81 12.73 -10.89
C PHE A 314 -11.66 13.72 -9.74
N LEU A 315 -12.30 14.87 -9.90
CA LEU A 315 -12.48 15.86 -8.85
C LEU A 315 -13.97 16.02 -8.58
N ALA A 316 -14.36 16.07 -7.32
CA ALA A 316 -15.73 16.38 -6.93
C ALA A 316 -15.75 17.72 -6.18
N THR A 317 -16.67 18.59 -6.56
CA THR A 317 -16.90 19.87 -5.89
C THR A 317 -18.31 19.91 -5.34
N GLY A 318 -18.47 20.45 -4.12
CA GLY A 318 -19.77 20.66 -3.48
C GLY A 318 -20.02 22.14 -3.26
N SER A 319 -21.26 22.57 -3.48
CA SER A 319 -21.66 23.98 -3.36
C SER A 319 -22.86 24.18 -2.43
N ARG A 320 -23.02 25.42 -1.98
CA ARG A 320 -24.18 25.88 -1.21
C ARG A 320 -25.50 25.79 -1.99
N ASP A 321 -25.45 25.68 -3.31
CA ASP A 321 -26.60 25.42 -4.18
C ASP A 321 -27.19 23.99 -4.04
N CYS A 322 -26.68 23.21 -3.08
CA CYS A 322 -27.06 21.82 -2.84
C CYS A 322 -26.69 20.84 -3.97
N THR A 323 -25.72 21.20 -4.81
CA THR A 323 -25.24 20.35 -5.90
C THR A 323 -23.83 19.83 -5.66
N VAL A 324 -23.53 18.69 -6.29
CA VAL A 324 -22.20 18.11 -6.42
C VAL A 324 -21.88 18.01 -7.91
N CYS A 325 -20.74 18.55 -8.32
CA CYS A 325 -20.24 18.47 -9.70
C CYS A 325 -19.01 17.55 -9.76
N ILE A 326 -18.93 16.74 -10.80
CA ILE A 326 -17.78 15.86 -11.07
C ILE A 326 -17.02 16.40 -12.27
N TRP A 327 -15.72 16.59 -12.09
CA TRP A 327 -14.80 17.11 -13.08
C TRP A 327 -13.73 16.08 -13.41
N ILE A 328 -13.21 16.14 -14.63
CA ILE A 328 -12.12 15.27 -15.08
C ILE A 328 -10.85 16.10 -15.13
N TRP A 329 -9.90 15.80 -14.24
CA TRP A 329 -8.57 16.35 -14.26
C TRP A 329 -7.66 15.55 -15.19
N ASN A 330 -6.89 16.26 -16.01
CA ASN A 330 -5.91 15.65 -16.90
C ASN A 330 -4.49 16.07 -16.51
N ASP A 331 -3.67 15.12 -16.02
CA ASP A 331 -2.29 15.40 -15.56
C ASP A 331 -1.36 15.83 -16.71
N THR A 332 -1.62 15.35 -17.94
CA THR A 332 -0.79 15.71 -19.11
C THR A 332 -0.99 17.16 -19.51
N LYS A 333 -2.24 17.66 -19.45
CA LYS A 333 -2.57 19.06 -19.75
C LYS A 333 -2.41 19.97 -18.54
N GLY A 334 -2.46 19.42 -17.32
CA GLY A 334 -2.49 20.22 -16.10
C GLY A 334 -3.76 21.07 -15.99
N ALA A 335 -4.90 20.53 -16.44
CA ALA A 335 -6.16 21.26 -16.50
C ALA A 335 -7.37 20.31 -16.36
N ILE A 336 -8.50 20.89 -15.95
CA ILE A 336 -9.80 20.24 -15.98
C ILE A 336 -10.33 20.26 -17.40
N VAL A 337 -10.65 19.07 -17.91
CA VAL A 337 -11.18 18.88 -19.26
C VAL A 337 -12.69 19.08 -19.22
N ASP A 338 -13.16 20.10 -19.92
CA ASP A 338 -14.58 20.29 -20.15
C ASP A 338 -15.06 19.27 -21.20
N ARG A 339 -16.14 18.55 -20.93
CA ARG A 339 -16.80 17.70 -21.93
C ARG A 339 -17.74 18.52 -22.82
N GLU A 340 -18.10 19.76 -22.44
CA GLU A 340 -19.19 20.49 -23.09
C GLU A 340 -18.94 21.96 -23.44
N TYR A 341 -17.70 22.47 -23.56
CA TYR A 341 -17.47 23.72 -24.31
C TYR A 341 -16.13 23.71 -25.05
N PRO A 342 -16.06 23.18 -26.28
CA PRO A 342 -14.92 23.45 -27.14
C PRO A 342 -14.96 24.94 -27.49
N ASN A 343 -14.00 25.71 -26.98
CA ASN A 343 -13.62 27.04 -27.46
C ASN A 343 -14.78 27.88 -28.04
N GLN A 344 -15.52 28.60 -27.20
CA GLN A 344 -16.05 29.87 -27.69
C GLN A 344 -14.87 30.84 -27.77
N GLY A 345 -14.23 30.83 -28.94
CA GLY A 345 -13.28 31.85 -29.33
C GLY A 345 -13.99 33.19 -29.33
N TYR A 346 -13.62 34.05 -28.39
CA TYR A 346 -13.82 35.48 -28.56
C TYR A 346 -12.72 35.97 -29.50
N ASN A 347 -13.08 36.16 -30.77
CA ASN A 347 -12.42 37.11 -31.66
C ASN A 347 -12.69 38.54 -31.19
#